data_AF-A0A9D7ZZH8-F1
#
_entry.id   AF-A0A9D7ZZH8-F1
#
_cell.length_a   1.000
_cell.length_b   1.000
_cell.length_c   1.000
_cell.angle_alpha   90.00
_cell.angle_beta   90.00
_cell.angle_gamma   90.00
#
_symmetry.space_group_name_H-M   'P 1'
#
loop_
_entity.id
_entity.type
_entity.pdbx_description
1 polymer ?
#
loop_
_entity_poly.entity_id
_entity_poly.type
_entity_poly.pdbx_seq_one_letter_code
_entity_poly.pdbx_strand_id
1 'polypeptide(L)' 'DAINLYEDQYHTSELIVEAVKKGMRIGEVPITILKRKYGKSKKGRDWIYGFNFAKTIVKAWWR' A
#
# COMPACT_ATOMS: atom_id res chain seq x y z
N ASP A 1 -17.02 9.73 -4.32
CA ASP A 1 -15.80 10.31 -3.71
C ASP A 1 -14.55 9.90 -4.44
N ALA A 2 -13.62 10.82 -4.68
CA ALA A 2 -12.32 10.54 -5.29
C ALA A 2 -11.31 10.08 -4.22
N ILE A 3 -10.44 9.12 -4.54
CA ILE A 3 -9.32 8.73 -3.67
C ILE A 3 -8.12 9.61 -4.01
N ASN A 4 -7.56 10.29 -3.00
CA ASN A 4 -6.39 11.13 -3.15
C ASN A 4 -5.18 10.39 -2.60
N LEU A 5 -4.21 10.11 -3.48
CA LEU A 5 -2.96 9.43 -3.15
C LEU A 5 -1.82 10.44 -3.18
N TYR A 6 -0.97 10.42 -2.17
CA TYR A 6 0.14 11.37 -2.01
C TYR A 6 1.49 10.67 -1.91
N GLU A 7 1.50 9.35 -1.72
CA GLU A 7 2.72 8.58 -1.44
C GLU A 7 3.21 7.87 -2.71
N ASP A 8 4.33 8.32 -3.29
CA ASP A 8 4.93 7.68 -4.48
C ASP A 8 5.30 6.22 -4.22
N GLN A 9 5.76 5.93 -3.00
CA GLN A 9 6.05 4.59 -2.50
C GLN A 9 4.95 4.20 -1.51
N TYR A 10 4.45 2.96 -1.61
CA TYR A 10 3.35 2.43 -0.76
C TYR A 10 1.94 2.96 -1.09
N HIS A 11 1.73 3.60 -2.25
CA HIS A 11 0.42 4.05 -2.73
C HIS A 11 -0.69 2.98 -2.65
N THR A 12 -0.37 1.69 -2.84
CA THR A 12 -1.37 0.62 -2.76
C THR A 12 -1.93 0.47 -1.34
N SER A 13 -1.09 0.65 -0.32
CA SER A 13 -1.55 0.60 1.07
C SER A 13 -2.30 1.86 1.46
N GLU A 14 -1.85 3.03 0.97
CA GLU A 14 -2.61 4.28 1.09
C GLU A 14 -4.01 4.17 0.47
N LEU A 15 -4.11 3.59 -0.74
CA LEU A 15 -5.37 3.35 -1.44
C LEU A 15 -6.35 2.56 -0.58
N ILE A 16 -5.89 1.46 0.03
CA ILE A 16 -6.74 0.61 0.88
C ILE A 16 -7.21 1.40 2.11
N VAL A 17 -6.32 2.13 2.78
CA VAL A 17 -6.67 2.95 3.95
C VAL A 17 -7.69 4.03 3.59
N GLU A 18 -7.48 4.77 2.50
CA GLU A 18 -8.40 5.80 2.03
C GLU A 18 -9.76 5.23 1.63
N ALA A 19 -9.78 4.07 0.96
CA ALA A 19 -11.02 3.39 0.58
C ALA A 19 -11.83 2.98 1.82
N VAL A 20 -11.18 2.43 2.85
CA VAL A 20 -11.81 2.10 4.14
C VAL A 20 -12.38 3.36 4.79
N LYS A 21 -11.59 4.43 4.88
CA LYS A 21 -11.99 5.69 5.52
C LYS A 21 -13.17 6.37 4.83
N LYS A 22 -13.28 6.23 3.51
CA LYS A 22 -14.39 6.75 2.71
C LYS A 22 -15.61 5.82 2.70
N GLY A 23 -15.60 4.74 3.48
CA GLY A 23 -16.72 3.79 3.55
C GLY A 23 -16.96 3.04 2.24
N MET A 24 -15.93 2.91 1.39
CA MET A 24 -16.06 2.19 0.13
C MET A 24 -16.19 0.69 0.39
N ARG A 25 -16.89 -0.01 -0.52
CA ARG A 25 -17.01 -1.46 -0.45
C ARG A 25 -15.70 -2.12 -0.90
N ILE A 26 -15.10 -2.89 -0.01
CA ILE A 26 -13.87 -3.65 -0.27
C ILE A 26 -14.22 -5.14 -0.28
N GLY A 27 -13.63 -5.89 -1.22
CA GLY A 27 -13.75 -7.34 -1.30
C GLY A 27 -12.42 -7.95 -1.67
N GLU A 28 -12.15 -9.15 -1.16
CA GLU A 28 -10.99 -9.94 -1.49
C GLU A 28 -11.34 -10.97 -2.56
N VAL A 29 -10.42 -11.21 -3.50
CA VAL A 29 -10.56 -12.21 -4.56
C VAL A 29 -9.28 -13.03 -4.66
N PRO A 30 -9.37 -14.34 -4.96
CA PRO A 30 -8.20 -15.18 -5.11
C PRO A 30 -7.36 -14.74 -6.32
N ILE A 31 -6.05 -14.64 -6.13
CA ILE A 31 -5.09 -14.32 -7.20
C ILE A 31 -3.88 -15.26 -7.17
N THR A 32 -3.23 -15.45 -8.31
CA THR A 32 -1.96 -16.19 -8.41
C THR A 32 -0.81 -15.23 -8.68
N ILE A 33 0.15 -15.15 -7.75
CA ILE A 33 1.35 -14.34 -7.91
C ILE A 33 2.44 -15.18 -8.58
N LEU A 34 2.75 -14.87 -9.83
CA LEU A 34 3.81 -15.53 -10.58
C LEU A 34 5.19 -15.00 -10.19
N LYS A 35 6.22 -15.82 -10.40
CA LYS A 35 7.62 -15.40 -10.24
C LYS A 35 7.92 -14.25 -11.21
N ARG A 36 8.55 -13.20 -10.70
CA ARG A 36 9.04 -12.07 -11.52
C ARG A 36 9.99 -12.59 -12.60
N LYS A 37 9.73 -12.23 -13.87
CA LYS A 37 10.57 -12.63 -15.02
C LYS A 37 11.92 -11.91 -15.05
N TYR A 38 11.95 -10.63 -14.69
CA TYR A 38 13.17 -9.80 -14.75
C TYR A 38 13.23 -8.79 -13.59
N GLY A 39 14.44 -8.44 -13.17
CA GLY A 39 14.70 -7.40 -12.16
C GLY A 39 14.78 -7.90 -10.72
N LYS A 40 15.41 -7.10 -9.85
CA LYS A 40 15.49 -7.34 -8.40
C LYS A 40 14.35 -6.64 -7.66
N SER A 41 14.00 -7.17 -6.48
CA SER A 41 13.00 -6.52 -5.62
C SER A 41 13.49 -5.14 -5.19
N LYS A 42 12.63 -4.12 -5.35
CA LYS A 42 12.82 -2.79 -4.74
C LYS A 42 12.37 -2.75 -3.27
N LYS A 43 11.77 -3.83 -2.75
CA LYS A 43 11.44 -3.95 -1.33
C LYS A 43 12.75 -4.14 -0.56
N GLY A 44 13.06 -3.21 0.34
CA GLY A 44 14.24 -3.29 1.20
C GLY A 44 14.17 -4.55 2.06
N ARG A 45 15.32 -5.17 2.35
CA ARG A 45 15.40 -6.36 3.21
C ARG A 45 15.51 -6.01 4.69
N ASP A 46 15.48 -4.72 4.99
CA ASP A 46 15.86 -4.17 6.29
C ASP A 46 14.65 -3.63 7.04
N TRP A 47 14.75 -3.63 8.36
CA TRP A 47 13.76 -3.08 9.28
C TRP A 47 13.33 -1.64 8.95
N ILE A 48 14.22 -0.86 8.33
CA ILE A 48 13.97 0.50 7.86
C ILE A 48 12.81 0.54 6.84
N TYR A 49 12.72 -0.45 5.95
CA TYR A 49 11.62 -0.55 4.99
C TYR A 49 10.27 -0.75 5.70
N GLY A 50 10.23 -1.66 6.69
CA GLY A 50 9.04 -1.90 7.50
C GLY A 50 8.61 -0.67 8.29
N PHE A 51 9.57 0.06 8.87
CA PHE A 51 9.29 1.31 9.59
C PHE A 51 8.71 2.40 8.68
N ASN A 52 9.29 2.63 7.50
CA ASN A 52 8.77 3.60 6.54
C ASN A 52 7.37 3.21 6.05
N PHE A 53 7.13 1.93 5.82
CA PHE A 53 5.81 1.42 5.47
C PHE A 53 4.76 1.69 6.57
N ALA A 54 5.09 1.37 7.82
CA ALA A 54 4.21 1.62 8.96
C ALA A 54 3.93 3.12 9.13
N LYS A 55 4.95 3.96 8.98
CA LYS A 55 4.81 5.43 9.00
C LYS A 55 3.82 5.92 7.94
N THR A 56 3.91 5.41 6.71
CA THR A 56 2.98 5.78 5.63
C THR A 56 1.54 5.37 5.95
N ILE A 57 1.31 4.18 6.51
CA ILE A 57 -0.03 3.74 6.93
C ILE A 57 -0.60 4.68 8.00
N VAL A 58 0.19 4.99 9.03
CA VAL A 58 -0.23 5.87 10.13
C VAL A 58 -0.55 7.28 9.61
N LYS A 59 0.28 7.80 8.69
CA LYS A 59 0.05 9.10 8.05
C LYS A 59 -1.24 9.12 7.22
N ALA A 60 -1.50 8.09 6.41
CA ALA A 60 -2.73 7.96 5.64
C ALA A 60 -3.97 7.83 6.54
N TRP A 61 -3.82 7.17 7.70
CA TRP A 61 -4.90 7.05 8.67
C TRP A 61 -5.27 8.37 9.33
N TRP A 62 -4.28 9.20 9.70
CA TRP A 62 -4.54 10.47 10.38
C TRP A 62 -4.97 11.64 9.48
N ARG A 63 -4.75 11.55 8.16
CA ARG A 63 -5.09 12.60 7.19
C ARG A 63 -6.60 12.77 6.97
#